data_AF-X5HN04-F1
#
_entry.id   AF-X5HN04-F1
#
_cell.length_a   1.000
_cell.length_b   1.000
_cell.length_c   1.000
_cell.angle_alpha   90.00
_cell.angle_beta   90.00
_cell.angle_gamma   90.00
#
_symmetry.space_group_name_H-M   'P 1'
#
loop_
_entity.id
_entity.type
_entity.pdbx_description
1 polymer ?
#
loop_
_entity_poly.entity_id
_entity_poly.type
_entity_poly.pdbx_seq_one_letter_code
_entity_poly.pdbx_strand_id
1 'polypeptide(L)' 'MDESGKSLKATSFDPADLIRDENGELYHLPTLRALYAAGRLAQGSAGFVLLMQHAALHRPRLIA' A
#
# COMPACT_ATOMS: atom_id res chain seq x y z
N MET A 1 -20.46 -11.13 12.67
CA MET A 1 -19.27 -11.91 13.04
C MET A 1 -18.10 -11.31 12.32
N ASP A 2 -17.23 -10.73 13.12
CA ASP A 2 -16.19 -9.77 12.79
C ASP A 2 -15.02 -10.45 12.08
N GLU A 3 -14.78 -10.09 10.81
CA GLU A 3 -13.57 -10.45 10.04
C GLU A 3 -12.31 -9.73 10.55
N SER A 4 -12.22 -9.42 11.86
CA SER A 4 -11.17 -8.60 12.47
C SER A 4 -9.84 -9.35 12.70
N GLY A 5 -9.68 -10.52 12.09
CA GLY A 5 -8.62 -11.48 12.40
C GLY A 5 -7.78 -11.95 11.22
N LYS A 6 -7.82 -11.31 10.05
CA LYS A 6 -6.90 -11.65 8.95
C LYS A 6 -5.49 -11.21 9.34
N SER A 7 -4.75 -12.15 9.93
CA SER A 7 -3.30 -12.02 10.15
C SER A 7 -2.64 -11.59 8.86
N LEU A 8 -1.85 -10.51 8.92
CA LEU A 8 -1.08 -10.05 7.78
C LEU A 8 -0.13 -11.19 7.38
N LYS A 9 -0.25 -11.67 6.14
CA LYS A 9 0.67 -12.69 5.64
C LYS A 9 2.07 -12.08 5.59
N ALA A 10 3.04 -12.79 6.17
CA ALA A 10 4.45 -12.44 6.01
C ALA A 10 4.76 -12.39 4.50
N THR A 11 5.33 -11.28 4.08
CA THR A 11 5.80 -11.07 2.71
C THR A 11 7.31 -10.90 2.77
N SER A 12 8.02 -11.59 1.86
CA SER A 12 9.46 -11.42 1.73
C SER A 12 9.78 -9.97 1.43
N PHE A 13 10.80 -9.43 2.09
CA PHE A 13 11.24 -8.07 1.87
C PHE A 13 12.06 -7.98 0.57
N ASP A 14 11.66 -7.07 -0.33
CA ASP A 14 12.42 -6.68 -1.52
C ASP A 14 12.66 -5.16 -1.46
N PRO A 15 13.91 -4.66 -1.55
CA PRO A 15 14.18 -3.23 -1.62
C PRO A 15 13.47 -2.51 -2.76
N ALA A 16 13.14 -3.20 -3.86
CA ALA A 16 12.38 -2.64 -4.99
C ALA A 16 10.92 -2.31 -4.62
N ASP A 17 10.40 -2.89 -3.54
CA ASP A 17 9.05 -2.63 -3.01
C ASP A 17 9.01 -1.41 -2.07
N LEU A 18 10.16 -0.79 -1.79
CA LEU A 18 10.21 0.44 -1.03
C LEU A 18 9.89 1.64 -1.93
N ILE A 19 8.89 2.40 -1.51
CA ILE A 19 8.50 3.66 -2.12
C ILE A 19 8.79 4.81 -1.16
N ARG A 20 9.15 5.97 -1.70
CA ARG A 20 9.48 7.14 -0.92
C ARG A 20 8.35 8.16 -1.00
N ASP A 21 7.99 8.77 0.11
CA ASP A 21 7.06 9.90 0.12
C ASP A 21 7.77 11.22 -0.20
N GLU A 22 7.00 12.32 -0.24
CA GLU A 22 7.52 13.67 -0.49
C GLU A 22 8.45 14.18 0.62
N ASN A 23 8.30 13.69 1.85
CA ASN A 23 9.15 14.04 3.00
C ASN A 23 10.45 13.23 3.03
N GLY A 24 10.57 12.23 2.17
CA GLY A 24 11.72 11.36 2.07
C GLY A 24 11.66 10.12 2.96
N GLU A 25 10.52 9.85 3.61
CA GLU A 25 10.25 8.63 4.37
C GLU A 25 10.02 7.45 3.44
N LEU A 26 10.45 6.25 3.87
CA LEU A 26 10.32 5.02 3.09
C LEU A 26 9.16 4.18 3.60
N TYR A 27 8.34 3.71 2.67
CA TYR A 27 7.19 2.87 2.92
C TYR A 27 7.30 1.56 2.14
N HIS A 28 6.93 0.45 2.76
CA HIS A 28 6.91 -0.85 2.10
C HIS A 28 5.55 -1.09 1.43
N LEU A 29 5.54 -1.09 0.10
CA LEU A 29 4.32 -1.13 -0.71
C LEU A 29 3.47 -2.40 -0.46
N PRO A 30 4.03 -3.63 -0.37
CA PRO A 30 3.27 -4.82 -0.03
C PRO A 30 2.59 -4.72 1.33
N THR A 31 3.24 -4.12 2.33
CA THR A 31 2.65 -3.90 3.65
C THR A 31 1.48 -2.93 3.56
N LEU A 32 1.64 -1.81 2.85
CA LEU A 32 0.54 -0.85 2.62
C LEU A 32 -0.65 -1.51 1.93
N ARG A 33 -0.42 -2.33 0.90
CA ARG A 33 -1.46 -3.10 0.21
C ARG A 33 -2.17 -4.07 1.16
N ALA A 34 -1.42 -4.79 1.99
CA ALA A 34 -1.98 -5.74 2.94
C ALA A 34 -2.82 -5.03 4.03
N LEU A 35 -2.35 -3.90 4.54
CA LEU A 35 -3.09 -3.06 5.49
C LEU A 35 -4.37 -2.48 4.86
N TYR A 36 -4.28 -2.00 3.63
CA TYR A 36 -5.43 -1.47 2.89
C TYR A 36 -6.49 -2.55 2.64
N ALA A 37 -6.08 -3.72 2.14
CA ALA A 37 -6.97 -4.86 1.92
C ALA A 37 -7.61 -5.38 3.22
N ALA A 38 -6.93 -5.22 4.36
CA ALA A 38 -7.47 -5.55 5.67
C ALA A 38 -8.36 -4.44 6.26
N GLY A 39 -8.55 -3.30 5.59
CA GLY A 39 -9.27 -2.14 6.13
C GLY A 39 -8.56 -1.47 7.32
N ARG A 40 -7.27 -1.77 7.53
CA ARG A 40 -6.45 -1.31 8.66
C ARG A 40 -5.55 -0.13 8.31
N LEU A 41 -5.52 0.28 7.03
CA LEU A 41 -4.81 1.47 6.60
C LEU A 41 -5.72 2.69 6.73
N ALA A 42 -5.39 3.59 7.65
CA ALA A 42 -6.19 4.79 7.91
C ALA A 42 -6.27 5.69 6.67
N GLN A 43 -7.49 6.03 6.27
CA GLN A 43 -7.75 6.96 5.18
C GLN A 43 -7.16 8.34 5.53
N GLY A 44 -6.32 8.88 4.64
CA GLY A 44 -5.62 10.15 4.86
C GLY A 44 -4.24 10.03 5.53
N SER A 45 -3.81 8.83 5.95
CA SER A 45 -2.41 8.62 6.33
C SER A 45 -1.47 8.78 5.12
N ALA A 46 -0.22 9.16 5.35
CA ALA A 46 0.78 9.29 4.28
C ALA A 46 0.89 8.00 3.44
N GLY A 47 0.96 6.84 4.08
CA GLY A 47 0.97 5.54 3.39
C GLY A 47 -0.29 5.26 2.56
N PHE A 48 -1.47 5.71 3.00
CA PHE A 48 -2.70 5.60 2.21
C PHE A 48 -2.65 6.47 0.95
N VAL A 49 -2.27 7.74 1.11
CA VAL A 49 -2.16 8.69 0.00
C VAL A 49 -1.14 8.18 -1.02
N LEU A 50 0.01 7.72 -0.54
CA LEU A 50 1.09 7.20 -1.37
C LEU A 50 0.67 5.91 -2.11
N LEU A 51 -0.05 5.00 -1.44
CA LEU A 51 -0.61 3.81 -2.08
C LEU A 51 -1.59 4.16 -3.21
N MET A 52 -2.46 5.16 -3.01
CA MET A 52 -3.41 5.59 -4.03
C MET A 52 -2.73 6.26 -5.22
N GLN A 53 -1.72 7.11 -4.98
CA GLN A 53 -0.91 7.72 -6.04
C GLN A 53 -0.18 6.65 -6.86
N HIS A 54 0.45 5.68 -6.19
CA HIS A 54 1.11 4.56 -6.86
C HIS A 54 0.12 3.72 -7.68
N ALA A 55 -1.07 3.44 -7.15
CA ALA A 55 -2.10 2.70 -7.89
C ALA A 55 -2.58 3.47 -9.14
N ALA A 56 -2.66 4.80 -9.07
CA ALA A 56 -3.04 5.64 -10.21
C ALA A 56 -1.97 5.66 -11.31
N LEU A 57 -0.68 5.72 -10.93
CA LEU A 57 0.45 5.76 -11.86
C LEU A 57 0.67 4.44 -12.61
N HIS A 58 0.43 3.31 -11.94
CA HIS A 58 0.62 1.97 -12.52
C HIS A 58 -0.65 1.39 -13.15
N ARG A 59 -1.72 2.19 -13.27
CA ARG A 59 -2.90 1.76 -14.00
C ARG A 59 -2.55 1.79 -15.49
N PRO A 60 -2.60 0.64 -16.20
CA PRO A 60 -2.39 0.65 -17.64
C PRO A 60 -3.45 1.58 -18.23
N ARG A 61 -3.01 2.66 -18.88
CA ARG A 61 -3.90 3.47 -19.70
C ARG A 61 -4.42 2.50 -20.76
N LEU A 62 -5.68 2.10 -20.65
CA LEU A 62 -6.41 1.48 -21.74
C LEU A 62 -6.47 2.56 -22.83
N ILE A 63 -5.46 2.56 -23.70
CA ILE A 63 -5.53 3.26 -24.97
C ILE A 63 -6.43 2.35 -25.81
N ALA A 64 -7.70 2.75 -25.92
CA ALA A 64 -8.67 2.18 -26.85
C ALA A 64 -8.47 2.81 -28.24
#